data_AF-A0A2P6RQM6-F1
#
_entry.id   AF-A0A2P6RQM6-F1
#
_cell.length_a   1.000
_cell.length_b   1.000
_cell.length_c   1.000
_cell.angle_alpha   90.00
_cell.angle_beta   90.00
_cell.angle_gamma   90.00
#
_symmetry.space_group_name_H-M   'P 1'
#
loop_
_entity.id
_entity.type
_entity.pdbx_description
1 polymer ?
#
loop_
_entity_poly.entity_id
_entity_poly.type
_entity_poly.pdbx_seq_one_letter_code
_entity_poly.pdbx_strand_id
1 'polypeptide(L)'
;MTDVPFGVLLSRGLDSSLVDAVAGRYLAKSEAACQWGSQLHTFCVGLEGSPDLKAAREVADYLGTHHHEFHFTIQVIYKGCEKNTFTKAQGGN
;
A
#
# COMPACT_ATOMS: atom_id res chain seq x y z
N MET A 1 -1.67 9.84 18.33
CA MET A 1 -0.51 8.97 18.59
C MET A 1 -0.95 7.56 18.26
N THR A 2 -0.32 6.92 17.29
CA THR A 2 -0.45 5.49 17.05
C THR A 2 0.65 4.82 17.84
N ASP A 3 0.34 3.83 18.67
CA ASP A 3 1.34 3.12 19.49
C ASP A 3 2.03 1.97 18.75
N VAL A 4 1.66 1.77 17.48
CA VAL A 4 2.10 0.66 16.64
C VAL A 4 2.55 1.16 15.27
N PRO A 5 3.51 0.47 14.62
CA PRO A 5 3.94 0.80 13.28
C PRO A 5 2.78 0.67 12.28
N PHE A 6 2.72 1.60 11.33
CA PHE A 6 1.70 1.64 10.29
C PHE A 6 2.35 1.89 8.93
N GLY A 7 1.62 1.58 7.85
CA GLY A 7 2.03 1.85 6.49
C GLY A 7 0.85 2.21 5.61
N VAL A 8 1.15 2.57 4.36
CA VAL A 8 0.17 3.11 3.41
C VAL A 8 0.13 2.26 2.14
N LEU A 9 -1.04 2.22 1.49
CA LEU A 9 -1.26 1.49 0.26
C LEU A 9 -1.03 2.41 -0.95
N LEU A 10 -0.01 2.10 -1.75
CA LEU A 10 0.35 2.86 -2.93
C LEU A 10 -0.12 2.10 -4.19
N SER A 11 -1.18 2.59 -4.80
CA SER A 11 -1.92 1.91 -5.87
C SER A 11 -1.82 2.59 -7.23
N ARG A 12 -0.81 3.46 -7.42
CA ARG A 12 -0.59 4.25 -8.66
C ARG A 12 -1.53 5.43 -8.89
N GLY A 13 -2.57 5.57 -8.07
CA GLY A 13 -3.52 6.67 -8.16
C GLY A 13 -2.91 8.00 -7.71
N LEU A 14 -3.37 9.10 -8.31
CA LEU A 14 -3.05 10.45 -7.85
C LEU A 14 -3.41 10.63 -6.36
N ASP A 15 -4.55 10.08 -5.95
CA ASP A 15 -5.07 10.20 -4.60
C ASP A 15 -4.16 9.51 -3.57
N SER A 16 -3.76 8.26 -3.82
CA SER A 16 -2.84 7.54 -2.94
C SER A 16 -1.47 8.17 -2.91
N SER A 17 -0.97 8.64 -4.04
CA SER A 17 0.32 9.36 -4.13
C SER A 17 0.32 10.66 -3.32
N LEU A 18 -0.80 11.40 -3.33
CA LEU A 18 -0.95 12.63 -2.57
C LEU A 18 -1.00 12.34 -1.06
N VAL A 19 -1.77 11.34 -0.65
CA VAL A 19 -1.85 10.91 0.75
C VAL A 19 -0.46 10.50 1.25
N ASP A 20 0.27 9.72 0.46
CA ASP A 20 1.60 9.23 0.84
C ASP A 20 2.63 10.38 0.95
N ALA A 21 2.55 11.36 0.04
CA ALA A 21 3.39 12.56 0.10
C ALA A 21 3.11 13.40 1.35
N VAL A 22 1.83 13.56 1.72
CA VAL A 22 1.44 14.28 2.94
C VAL A 22 1.86 13.48 4.16
N ALA A 23 1.54 12.19 4.21
CA ALA A 23 1.88 11.29 5.32
C ALA A 23 3.40 11.28 5.59
N GLY A 24 4.23 11.16 4.55
CA GLY A 24 5.69 11.20 4.68
C GLY A 24 6.21 12.52 5.27
N ARG A 25 5.64 13.66 4.86
CA ARG A 25 6.00 14.98 5.39
C ARG A 25 5.65 15.15 6.87
N TYR A 26 4.49 14.64 7.29
CA TYR A 26 4.07 14.72 8.68
C TYR A 26 4.79 13.69 9.55
N LEU A 27 5.10 12.50 9.03
CA LEU A 27 5.89 11.49 9.72
C LEU A 27 7.28 12.02 10.08
N ALA A 28 7.97 12.65 9.11
CA ALA A 28 9.28 13.27 9.35
C ALA A 28 9.28 14.39 10.40
N LYS A 29 8.11 14.99 10.66
CA LYS A 29 7.92 16.05 11.68
C LYS A 29 7.35 15.52 13.00
N SER A 30 6.97 14.25 13.06
CA SER A 30 6.31 13.62 14.21
C SER A 30 7.31 12.85 15.07
N GLU A 31 7.01 12.73 16.36
CA GLU A 31 7.76 11.87 17.30
C GLU A 31 7.74 10.39 16.90
N ALA A 32 6.75 9.97 16.08
CA ALA A 32 6.68 8.62 15.50
C ALA A 32 7.92 8.27 14.67
N ALA A 33 8.57 9.25 14.01
CA ALA A 33 9.83 9.02 13.31
C ALA A 33 10.98 8.64 14.25
N CYS A 34 10.94 9.09 15.50
CA CYS A 34 11.94 8.78 16.51
C CYS A 34 11.75 7.36 17.07
N GLN A 35 10.51 6.85 17.07
CA GLN A 35 10.16 5.54 17.64
C GLN A 35 10.22 4.40 16.63
N TRP A 36 9.80 4.62 15.38
CA TRP A 36 9.69 3.56 14.37
C TRP A 36 10.48 3.82 13.08
N GLY A 37 11.28 4.89 13.05
CA GLY A 37 12.06 5.30 11.89
C GLY A 37 11.37 6.40 11.08
N SER A 38 12.18 7.27 10.47
CA SER A 38 11.72 8.41 9.68
C SER A 38 11.18 8.03 8.30
N GLN A 39 11.26 6.75 7.93
CA GLN A 39 10.93 6.27 6.59
C GLN A 39 9.55 5.62 6.57
N LEU A 40 8.65 6.16 5.75
CA LEU A 40 7.31 5.62 5.57
C LEU A 40 7.36 4.30 4.80
N HIS A 41 6.63 3.29 5.27
CA HIS A 41 6.46 2.02 4.56
C HIS A 41 5.27 2.11 3.60
N THR A 42 5.52 1.89 2.32
CA THR A 42 4.51 1.87 1.24
C THR A 42 4.36 0.45 0.73
N PHE A 43 3.12 0.03 0.47
CA PHE A 43 2.80 -1.32 -0.01
C PHE A 43 2.04 -1.24 -1.33
N CYS A 44 2.51 -1.97 -2.35
CA CYS A 44 1.81 -2.16 -3.61
C CYS A 44 1.54 -3.65 -3.84
N VAL A 45 0.42 -3.95 -4.48
CA VAL A 45 -0.01 -5.31 -4.78
C VAL A 45 -0.36 -5.36 -6.26
N GLY A 46 0.31 -6.21 -7.03
CA GLY A 46 0.13 -6.27 -8.48
C GLY A 46 0.46 -7.62 -9.09
N LEU A 47 0.02 -7.82 -10.34
CA LEU A 47 0.52 -8.89 -11.18
C LEU A 47 2.00 -8.64 -11.51
N GLU A 48 2.80 -9.69 -11.56
CA GLU A 48 4.21 -9.57 -11.97
C GLU A 48 4.32 -8.89 -13.35
N GLY A 49 5.13 -7.83 -13.43
CA GLY A 49 5.29 -7.03 -14.64
C GLY A 49 4.15 -6.06 -14.94
N SER A 50 3.21 -5.84 -14.00
CA SER A 50 2.13 -4.87 -14.21
C SER A 50 2.69 -3.43 -14.31
N PRO A 51 2.03 -2.56 -15.11
CA PRO A 51 2.35 -1.13 -15.11
C PRO A 51 2.09 -0.49 -13.74
N ASP A 52 1.32 -1.15 -12.87
CA ASP A 52 1.00 -0.65 -11.55
C ASP A 52 2.16 -0.69 -10.58
N LEU A 53 2.89 -1.81 -10.57
CA LEU A 53 4.10 -1.94 -9.75
C LEU A 53 5.17 -0.97 -10.20
N LYS A 54 5.35 -0.82 -11.52
CA LYS A 54 6.36 0.11 -12.05
C LYS A 54 6.11 1.55 -11.60
N ALA A 55 4.88 2.04 -11.74
CA ALA A 55 4.59 3.42 -11.37
C ALA A 55 4.47 3.62 -9.86
N ALA A 56 4.08 2.59 -9.09
CA ALA A 56 4.19 2.62 -7.63
C ALA A 56 5.65 2.73 -7.17
N ARG A 57 6.56 1.97 -7.80
CA ARG A 57 8.00 2.08 -7.54
C ARG A 57 8.53 3.49 -7.85
N GLU A 58 8.17 4.05 -9.00
CA GLU A 58 8.58 5.42 -9.38
C GLU A 58 8.16 6.48 -8.35
N VAL A 59 6.92 6.40 -7.84
CA VAL A 59 6.43 7.31 -6.79
C VAL A 59 7.13 7.05 -5.46
N ALA A 60 7.35 5.80 -5.10
CA ALA A 60 8.03 5.44 -3.86
C ALA A 60 9.49 5.91 -3.84
N ASP A 61 10.19 5.81 -4.97
CA ASP A 61 11.55 6.31 -5.17
C ASP A 61 11.58 7.85 -5.08
N TYR A 62 10.61 8.53 -5.70
CA TYR A 62 10.46 9.99 -5.62
C TYR A 62 10.23 10.47 -4.17
N LEU A 63 9.44 9.73 -3.40
CA LEU A 63 9.12 10.05 -2.00
C LEU A 63 10.17 9.52 -1.00
N GLY A 64 11.11 8.69 -1.43
CA GLY A 64 12.14 8.08 -0.56
C GLY A 64 11.58 7.09 0.47
N THR A 65 10.46 6.43 0.15
CA THR A 65 9.75 5.50 1.04
C THR A 65 10.32 4.08 0.97
N HIS A 66 10.13 3.30 2.03
CA HIS A 66 10.49 1.88 2.02
C HIS A 66 9.38 1.05 1.35
N HIS A 67 9.51 0.85 0.03
CA HIS A 67 8.49 0.23 -0.80
C HIS A 67 8.53 -1.30 -0.76
N HIS A 68 7.37 -1.89 -0.51
CA HIS A 68 7.14 -3.33 -0.54
C HIS A 68 6.18 -3.67 -1.68
N GLU A 69 6.62 -4.56 -2.58
CA GLU A 69 5.82 -5.04 -3.70
C GLU A 69 5.38 -6.48 -3.44
N PHE A 70 4.07 -6.71 -3.53
CA PHE A 70 3.50 -8.04 -3.46
C PHE A 70 3.02 -8.48 -4.83
N HIS A 71 3.66 -9.53 -5.33
CA HIS A 71 3.30 -10.18 -6.57
C HIS A 71 2.28 -11.28 -6.29
N PHE A 72 1.13 -11.22 -6.95
CA PHE A 72 0.16 -12.31 -6.94
C PHE A 72 0.03 -12.95 -8.31
N THR A 73 -0.30 -14.24 -8.32
CA THR A 73 -0.59 -14.96 -9.56
C THR A 73 -2.07 -14.89 -9.88
N ILE A 74 -2.40 -15.06 -11.16
CA ILE A 74 -3.80 -15.10 -11.64
C ILE A 74 -4.63 -16.15 -10.89
N GLN A 75 -4.02 -17.28 -10.48
CA GLN A 75 -4.68 -18.32 -9.69
C GLN A 75 -5.22 -17.81 -8.34
N VAL A 76 -4.50 -16.88 -7.70
CA VAL A 76 -4.93 -16.24 -6.45
C VAL A 76 -6.13 -15.33 -6.70
N ILE A 77 -6.16 -14.61 -7.83
CA ILE A 77 -7.30 -13.77 -8.21
C ILE A 77 -8.54 -14.63 -8.40
N TYR A 78 -8.47 -15.72 -9.16
CA TYR A 78 -9.63 -16.58 -9.40
C TYR A 78 -10.21 -17.13 -8.09
N LYS A 79 -9.37 -17.68 -7.21
CA LYS A 79 -9.82 -18.16 -5.89
C LYS A 79 -10.33 -17.03 -4.99
N GLY A 80 -9.74 -15.83 -5.09
CA GLY A 80 -10.16 -14.65 -4.33
C GLY A 80 -11.51 -14.10 -4.79
N CYS A 81 -11.73 -13.99 -6.10
CA CYS A 81 -13.00 -13.57 -6.70
C CYS A 81 -14.12 -14.55 -6.33
N GLU A 82 -13.90 -15.86 -6.37
CA GLU A 82 -14.88 -16.83 -5.90
C GLU A 82 -15.21 -16.59 -4.42
N LYS A 83 -14.20 -16.55 -3.54
CA LYS A 83 -14.42 -16.38 -2.09
C LYS A 83 -15.11 -15.07 -1.73
N ASN A 84 -14.71 -13.94 -2.33
CA ASN A 84 -15.34 -12.63 -2.08
C ASN A 84 -16.77 -12.55 -2.60
N THR A 85 -17.09 -13.27 -3.67
CA THR A 85 -18.45 -13.36 -4.19
C THR A 85 -19.32 -14.21 -3.26
N PHE A 86 -18.79 -15.30 -2.69
CA PHE A 86 -19.46 -16.13 -1.70
C PHE A 86 -19.67 -15.42 -0.34
N THR A 87 -18.71 -14.65 0.16
CA THR A 87 -18.91 -13.88 1.41
C THR A 87 -19.92 -12.75 1.26
N LYS A 88 -20.02 -12.10 0.08
CA LYS A 88 -21.11 -11.15 -0.20
C LYS A 88 -22.47 -11.83 -0.31
N ALA A 89 -22.54 -13.06 -0.83
CA ALA A 89 -23.79 -13.80 -0.95
C ALA A 89 -24.33 -14.31 0.41
N GLN A 90 -23.47 -14.52 1.41
CA GLN A 90 -23.86 -14.98 2.75
C GLN A 90 -24.01 -13.86 3.80
N GLY A 91 -23.73 -12.60 3.44
CA GLY A 91 -23.85 -11.44 4.32
C GLY A 91 -25.23 -10.76 4.30
N GLY A 92 -26.27 -11.43 3.77
CA GLY A 92 -27.65 -10.96 3.83
C GLY A 92 -28.39 -11.55 5.02
N ASN A 93 -28.26 -10.92 6.18
CA ASN A 93 -29.27 -10.96 7.24
C ASN A 93 -29.31 -9.61 7.96
#